data_AF-Q6QWQ4-F1
#
_entry.id   AF-Q6QWQ4-F1
#
_cell.length_a   1.000
_cell.length_b   1.000
_cell.length_c   1.000
_cell.angle_alpha   90.00
_cell.angle_beta   90.00
_cell.angle_gamma   90.00
#
_symmetry.space_group_name_H-M   'P 1'
#
loop_
_entity.id
_entity.type
_entity.pdbx_description
1 polymer ?
#
loop_
_entity_poly.entity_id
_entity_poly.type
_entity_poly.pdbx_seq_one_letter_code
_entity_poly.pdbx_strand_id
1 'polypeptide(L)'
;GDSDRPVTMDDLKEMKYLECALKEALRIFPSVPFFGRSLTEDTKIGNHKFEKGQTVIIVPAAIHMDEKVYPDPEKFDPDRFLPNNVTSRHPYAFIPFSAGPRNC
;
A
#
# COMPACT_ATOMS: atom_id res chain seq x y z
N GLY A 1 23.83 -12.14 14.09
CA GLY A 1 23.23 -12.88 12.96
C GLY A 1 24.37 -13.51 12.22
N ASP A 2 25.05 -14.46 12.86
CA ASP A 2 26.48 -14.73 12.61
C ASP A 2 26.69 -16.17 12.17
N SER A 3 25.68 -16.73 11.50
CA SER A 3 25.65 -18.12 11.07
C SER A 3 26.00 -18.19 9.59
N ASP A 4 27.01 -18.99 9.24
CA ASP A 4 27.44 -19.23 7.86
C ASP A 4 26.62 -20.32 7.13
N ARG A 5 25.60 -20.88 7.79
CA ARG A 5 24.70 -21.83 7.13
C ARG A 5 23.92 -21.14 6.00
N PRO A 6 23.60 -21.84 4.89
CA PRO A 6 22.74 -21.29 3.84
C PRO A 6 21.37 -20.83 4.36
N VAL A 7 20.83 -19.77 3.74
CA VAL A 7 19.46 -19.28 3.98
C VAL A 7 18.45 -20.31 3.49
N THR A 8 17.38 -20.50 4.26
CA THR A 8 16.26 -21.38 3.96
C THR A 8 14.95 -20.59 3.86
N MET A 9 13.89 -21.23 3.34
CA MET A 9 12.57 -20.59 3.26
C MET A 9 11.96 -20.29 4.64
N ASP A 10 12.32 -21.06 5.66
CA ASP A 10 11.83 -20.81 7.03
C ASP A 10 12.46 -19.57 7.64
N ASP A 11 13.72 -19.25 7.28
CA ASP A 11 14.35 -18.00 7.70
C ASP A 11 13.58 -16.77 7.21
N LEU A 12 13.09 -16.81 5.97
CA LEU A 12 12.32 -15.71 5.38
C LEU A 12 11.04 -15.42 6.18
N LYS A 13 10.42 -16.45 6.76
CA LYS A 13 9.22 -16.28 7.60
C LYS A 13 9.54 -15.51 8.87
N GLU A 14 10.76 -15.63 9.40
CA GLU A 14 11.20 -14.96 10.62
C GLU A 14 11.73 -13.54 10.38
N MET A 15 11.95 -13.13 9.12
CA MET A 15 12.41 -11.79 8.74
C MET A 15 11.31 -10.71 8.84
N LYS A 16 10.60 -10.65 9.97
CA LYS A 16 9.45 -9.76 10.19
C LYS A 16 9.80 -8.28 10.02
N TYR A 17 10.98 -7.87 10.49
CA TYR A 17 11.39 -6.47 10.37
C TYR A 17 11.80 -6.10 8.93
N LEU A 18 12.40 -7.04 8.19
CA LEU A 18 12.66 -6.85 6.77
C LEU A 18 11.35 -6.66 5.99
N GLU A 19 10.31 -7.44 6.30
CA GLU A 19 8.98 -7.26 5.73
C GLU A 19 8.43 -5.86 6.01
N CYS A 20 8.62 -5.34 7.24
CA CYS A 20 8.23 -3.97 7.59
C CYS A 20 8.99 -2.93 6.74
N ALA A 21 10.29 -3.09 6.58
CA ALA A 21 11.12 -2.20 5.76
C ALA A 21 10.73 -2.24 4.27
N LEU A 22 10.43 -3.43 3.73
CA LEU A 22 9.94 -3.60 2.36
C LEU A 22 8.59 -2.90 2.15
N LYS A 23 7.67 -3.03 3.11
CA LYS A 23 6.37 -2.35 3.05
C LYS A 23 6.52 -0.83 3.12
N GLU A 24 7.42 -0.31 3.95
CA GLU A 24 7.70 1.12 4.02
C GLU A 24 8.37 1.64 2.75
N ALA A 25 9.28 0.88 2.15
CA ALA A 25 9.83 1.20 0.84
C ALA A 25 8.74 1.29 -0.23
N LEU A 26 7.81 0.32 -0.27
CA LEU A 26 6.67 0.33 -1.20
C LEU A 26 5.65 1.44 -0.92
N ARG A 27 5.53 1.90 0.33
CA ARG A 27 4.68 3.04 0.69
C ARG A 27 5.25 4.33 0.11
N ILE A 28 6.54 4.58 0.32
CA ILE A 28 7.19 5.82 -0.14
C ILE A 28 7.44 5.79 -1.65
N PHE A 29 7.82 4.63 -2.17
CA PHE A 29 8.19 4.42 -3.58
C PHE A 29 7.35 3.30 -4.19
N PRO A 30 6.04 3.53 -4.42
CA PRO A 30 5.19 2.51 -5.04
C PRO A 30 5.64 2.25 -6.48
N SER A 31 5.84 0.97 -6.82
CA SER A 31 6.22 0.54 -8.17
C SER A 31 5.21 1.01 -9.23
N VAL A 32 3.91 1.03 -8.87
CA VAL A 32 2.83 1.59 -9.69
C VAL A 32 2.21 2.78 -8.93
N PRO A 33 2.53 4.03 -9.29
CA PRO A 33 2.11 5.21 -8.51
C PRO A 33 0.63 5.57 -8.68
N PHE A 34 -0.02 5.13 -9.76
CA PHE A 34 -1.45 5.28 -10.03
C PHE A 34 -1.97 4.20 -10.97
N PHE A 35 -3.27 3.94 -10.91
CA PHE A 35 -3.96 3.05 -11.85
C PHE A 35 -5.38 3.55 -12.17
N GLY A 36 -5.83 3.29 -13.39
CA GLY A 36 -7.11 3.78 -13.91
C GLY A 36 -8.18 2.69 -14.05
N ARG A 37 -9.45 3.11 -14.02
CA ARG A 37 -10.62 2.32 -14.40
C ARG A 37 -11.52 3.15 -15.30
N SER A 38 -11.77 2.68 -16.51
CA SER A 38 -12.78 3.29 -17.38
C SER A 38 -14.17 2.80 -16.98
N LEU A 39 -15.08 3.73 -16.74
CA LEU A 39 -16.43 3.44 -16.31
C LEU A 39 -17.28 2.96 -17.49
N THR A 40 -17.93 1.82 -17.32
CA THR A 40 -18.82 1.22 -18.33
C THR A 40 -20.27 1.69 -18.21
N GLU A 41 -20.59 2.36 -17.11
CA GLU A 41 -21.90 2.91 -16.76
C GLU A 41 -21.74 4.14 -15.85
N ASP A 42 -22.78 4.96 -15.76
CA ASP A 42 -22.82 6.08 -14.83
C ASP A 42 -22.68 5.56 -13.39
N THR A 43 -21.68 6.08 -12.67
CA THR A 43 -21.28 5.57 -11.36
C THR A 43 -21.29 6.69 -10.33
N LYS A 44 -21.83 6.41 -9.14
CA LYS A 44 -21.72 7.31 -7.99
C LYS A 44 -20.61 6.85 -7.06
N ILE A 45 -19.62 7.71 -6.80
CA ILE A 45 -18.53 7.45 -5.84
C ILE A 45 -18.60 8.54 -4.77
N GLY A 46 -18.85 8.14 -3.51
CA GLY A 46 -19.14 9.07 -2.43
C GLY A 46 -20.33 9.97 -2.79
N ASN A 47 -20.12 11.28 -2.76
CA ASN A 47 -21.14 12.27 -3.13
C ASN A 47 -21.07 12.74 -4.59
N HIS A 48 -20.17 12.15 -5.40
CA HIS A 48 -19.92 12.57 -6.78
C HIS A 48 -20.52 11.58 -7.78
N LYS A 49 -21.07 12.11 -8.87
CA LYS A 49 -21.53 11.34 -10.02
C LYS A 49 -20.49 11.42 -11.13
N PHE A 50 -20.22 10.27 -11.74
CA PHE A 50 -19.34 10.11 -12.88
C PHE A 50 -20.14 9.48 -14.01
N GLU A 51 -19.90 9.95 -15.22
CA GLU A 51 -20.60 9.49 -16.42
C GLU A 51 -19.88 8.29 -17.04
N LYS A 52 -20.65 7.44 -17.71
CA LYS A 52 -20.12 6.38 -18.56
C LYS A 52 -19.05 6.93 -19.51
N GLY A 53 -17.94 6.19 -19.64
CA GLY A 53 -16.82 6.54 -20.49
C GLY A 53 -15.74 7.38 -19.80
N GLN A 54 -16.01 7.96 -18.63
CA GLN A 54 -14.97 8.62 -17.84
C GLN A 54 -13.98 7.59 -17.27
N THR A 55 -12.74 8.02 -17.05
CA THR A 55 -11.72 7.23 -16.37
C THR A 55 -11.51 7.76 -14.95
N VAL A 56 -11.69 6.89 -13.95
CA VAL A 56 -11.35 7.17 -12.55
C VAL A 56 -9.91 6.73 -12.31
N ILE A 57 -9.09 7.61 -11.76
CA ILE A 57 -7.70 7.33 -11.39
C ILE A 57 -7.60 7.20 -9.87
N ILE A 58 -7.01 6.11 -9.42
CA ILE A 58 -6.60 5.91 -8.03
C ILE A 58 -5.10 6.15 -7.97
N VAL A 59 -4.65 6.94 -6.99
CA VAL A 59 -3.25 7.37 -6.87
C VAL A 59 -2.68 6.86 -5.54
N PRO A 60 -2.20 5.60 -5.44
CA PRO A 60 -1.51 5.09 -4.26
C PRO A 60 -0.40 6.01 -3.76
N ALA A 61 0.38 6.62 -4.67
CA ALA A 61 1.45 7.55 -4.28
C ALA A 61 0.95 8.75 -3.46
N ALA A 62 -0.29 9.21 -3.67
CA ALA A 62 -0.89 10.27 -2.87
C ALA A 62 -1.50 9.72 -1.57
N ILE A 63 -2.20 8.59 -1.64
CA ILE A 63 -2.81 7.94 -0.46
C ILE A 63 -1.74 7.58 0.57
N HIS A 64 -0.59 7.10 0.11
CA HIS A 64 0.53 6.66 0.95
C HIS A 64 1.29 7.81 1.59
N MET A 65 1.04 9.05 1.14
CA MET A 65 1.61 10.29 1.68
C MET A 65 0.59 11.12 2.48
N ASP A 66 -0.63 10.64 2.69
CA ASP A 66 -1.63 11.35 3.51
C ASP A 66 -1.17 11.40 4.97
N GLU A 67 -0.79 12.60 5.45
CA GLU A 67 -0.34 12.85 6.82
C GLU A 67 -1.35 12.44 7.89
N LYS A 68 -2.65 12.41 7.55
CA LYS A 68 -3.70 11.95 8.47
C LYS A 68 -3.60 10.46 8.77
N VAL A 69 -2.98 9.69 7.87
CA VAL A 69 -2.74 8.26 8.05
C VAL A 69 -1.28 7.96 8.39
N TYR A 70 -0.35 8.73 7.82
CA TYR A 70 1.08 8.57 7.98
C TYR A 70 1.73 9.88 8.46
N PRO A 71 1.79 10.14 9.78
CA PRO A 71 2.46 11.32 10.31
C PRO A 71 3.93 11.35 9.85
N ASP A 72 4.44 12.48 9.38
CA ASP A 72 5.76 12.61 8.75
C ASP A 72 5.98 11.63 7.58
N PRO A 73 5.15 11.69 6.52
CA PRO A 73 5.05 10.64 5.51
C PRO A 73 6.31 10.47 4.66
N GLU A 74 7.17 11.48 4.59
CA GLU A 74 8.46 11.41 3.88
C GLU A 74 9.54 10.67 4.68
N LYS A 75 9.36 10.53 6.01
CA LYS A 75 10.29 9.78 6.86
C LYS A 75 10.13 8.29 6.59
N PHE A 76 11.22 7.64 6.20
CA PHE A 76 11.31 6.19 6.14
C PHE A 76 11.29 5.60 7.56
N ASP A 77 10.17 5.01 7.94
CA ASP A 77 9.95 4.42 9.26
C ASP A 77 9.27 3.04 9.15
N PRO A 78 10.05 1.93 9.13
CA PRO A 78 9.51 0.58 9.08
C PRO A 78 8.55 0.25 10.23
N ASP A 79 8.68 0.91 11.38
CA ASP A 79 7.87 0.59 12.57
C ASP A 79 6.37 0.84 12.34
N ARG A 80 6.02 1.67 11.34
CA ARG A 80 4.64 1.84 10.87
C ARG A 80 3.96 0.52 10.48
N PHE A 81 4.72 -0.50 10.13
CA PHE A 81 4.21 -1.81 9.72
C PHE A 81 4.31 -2.89 10.79
N LEU A 82 4.71 -2.53 12.01
CA LEU A 82 4.60 -3.43 13.16
C LEU A 82 3.12 -3.79 13.40
N PRO A 83 2.81 -5.02 13.89
CA PRO A 83 1.45 -5.52 14.02
C PRO A 83 0.47 -4.55 14.71
N ASN A 84 0.89 -3.93 15.81
CA ASN A 84 0.06 -3.00 16.59
C ASN A 84 -0.27 -1.69 15.85
N ASN A 85 0.60 -1.27 14.92
CA ASN A 85 0.49 -0.01 14.19
C ASN A 85 -0.35 -0.12 12.90
N VAL A 86 -0.57 -1.35 12.41
CA VAL A 86 -1.41 -1.61 11.23
C VAL A 86 -2.86 -1.90 11.58
N THR A 87 -3.16 -2.39 12.79
CA THR A 87 -4.53 -2.82 13.16
C THR A 87 -5.56 -1.68 13.11
N SER A 88 -5.16 -0.45 13.46
CA SER A 88 -6.04 0.72 13.43
C SER A 88 -6.12 1.42 12.07
N ARG A 89 -5.29 1.00 11.10
CA ARG A 89 -5.21 1.65 9.79
C ARG A 89 -6.37 1.21 8.91
N HIS A 90 -6.94 2.15 8.17
CA HIS A 90 -7.96 1.84 7.17
C HIS A 90 -7.41 0.82 6.13
N PRO A 91 -8.15 -0.24 5.77
CA PRO A 91 -7.65 -1.30 4.89
C PRO A 91 -7.14 -0.82 3.52
N TYR A 92 -7.68 0.29 3.01
CA TYR A 92 -7.30 0.86 1.72
C TYR A 92 -6.24 1.97 1.81
N ALA A 93 -5.69 2.26 2.99
CA ALA A 93 -4.63 3.25 3.14
C ALA A 93 -3.23 2.72 2.78
N PHE A 94 -3.09 1.40 2.60
CA PHE A 94 -1.88 0.78 2.07
C PHE A 94 -2.27 -0.22 0.97
N ILE A 95 -2.11 0.23 -0.27
CA ILE A 95 -2.49 -0.51 -1.49
C ILE A 95 -1.36 -0.54 -2.52
N PRO A 96 -0.14 -0.99 -2.13
CA PRO A 96 1.03 -0.99 -3.02
C PRO A 96 0.83 -1.87 -4.26
N PHE A 97 -0.11 -2.81 -4.19
CA PHE A 97 -0.44 -3.75 -5.25
C PHE A 97 -1.94 -3.74 -5.58
N SER A 98 -2.57 -2.56 -5.52
CA SER A 98 -4.02 -2.39 -5.65
C SER A 98 -4.80 -3.11 -4.53
N ALA A 99 -6.11 -3.23 -4.67
CA ALA A 99 -7.00 -3.98 -3.79
C ALA A 99 -8.17 -4.58 -4.58
N GLY A 100 -8.90 -5.51 -3.96
CA GLY A 100 -10.07 -6.15 -4.55
C GLY A 100 -9.72 -7.21 -5.63
N PRO A 101 -10.66 -7.57 -6.52
CA PRO A 101 -10.53 -8.71 -7.45
C PRO A 101 -9.40 -8.64 -8.49
N ARG A 102 -8.71 -7.50 -8.55
CA ARG A 102 -7.62 -7.23 -9.50
C ARG A 102 -6.36 -6.74 -8.77
N ASN A 103 -6.17 -7.17 -7.52
CA ASN A 103 -4.89 -7.02 -6.83
C ASN A 103 -3.85 -8.00 -7.42
N CYS A 104 -2.57 -7.65 -7.27
CA CYS A 104 -1.46 -8.57 -7.58
C CYS A 104 -1.39 -9.71 -6.56
#